data_AF-A0A7R8VZ57-F1
#
_entry.id   AF-A0A7R8VZ57-F1
#
_cell.length_a   1.000
_cell.length_b   1.000
_cell.length_c   1.000
_cell.angle_alpha   90.00
_cell.angle_beta   90.00
_cell.angle_gamma   90.00
#
_symmetry.space_group_name_H-M   'P 1'
#
loop_
_entity.id
_entity.type
_entity.pdbx_description
1 polymer ?
#
loop_
_entity_poly.entity_id
_entity_poly.type
_entity_poly.pdbx_seq_one_letter_code
_entity_poly.pdbx_strand_id
1 'polypeptide(L)'
;GWHNEAPYFWDGRVAFEFHGAECKPGNKSTVHLILLCNHKVQLPDSNIEYLSKDDRCNFYFVWNTALACTPSKEVECIITDDKGEVYDLTSLSLSSSNHMNLDRRRKHKFFINVCHSVVFGYGSMCAYNAGVCMEDLKKPNYHNRFHNLGEVSEGPKFVDGILTLNYDSGEICSDPQGAPHYTSTINFYCDPTSVETTPQLLVDQLCHYVFMWVTSAACPQRSTRHLDSNSTGDCTATNPATNFRFNLIQLKETVNHFDGPNGFHYSLSICDNLDASVCGSMAGACRTKDNSPLKEVLGVGHSNLQYQDGQLFLNYSGGELCQKGTRRSTRVQFMCGAENTTQGPKLLEELDDCSTLIAWNTELACEHRILCQAFDGDNLVDLSPLISFDNNYEVTVNRSRFFVNVCRPVLPFTGLGCPPGSGACVAHVEENGELTQEFSLGYPHFSPVLDKGEAVLKYMLGSPCPVVRTQMSSSFHFKCDVSAGKGAPVLKSITQDCQYQFDWKTSVVCPRSEQVVSDSDNYVLRNKELNTAIDLRPLCKHDVHKVIKGGKTFYLNLCSSKTTCDGAAVCRQTDSSSYDSYGENLEVEFDYANNLTKLLYTSGSLCHKSAGNGVDSKF
;
A
#
# COMPACT_ATOMS: atom_id res chain seq x y z
N GLY A 1 -21.51 -10.03 36.09
CA GLY A 1 -20.27 -9.40 36.58
C GLY A 1 -19.13 -10.02 35.82
N TRP A 2 -18.26 -9.20 35.25
CA TRP A 2 -17.07 -9.69 34.53
C TRP A 2 -16.03 -10.11 35.56
N HIS A 3 -15.48 -11.32 35.44
CA HIS A 3 -14.28 -11.70 36.17
C HIS A 3 -13.07 -11.32 35.30
N ASN A 4 -12.21 -10.44 35.81
CA ASN A 4 -10.95 -10.07 35.14
C ASN A 4 -9.93 -11.20 35.30
N GLU A 5 -9.37 -11.66 34.19
CA GLU A 5 -8.11 -12.39 34.21
C GLU A 5 -6.93 -11.40 34.10
N ALA A 6 -5.75 -11.80 34.57
CA ALA A 6 -4.54 -11.01 34.43
C ALA A 6 -4.19 -10.83 32.93
N PRO A 7 -3.56 -9.72 32.52
CA PRO A 7 -3.07 -9.59 31.16
C PRO A 7 -2.09 -10.72 30.84
N TYR A 8 -2.18 -11.25 29.63
CA TYR A 8 -1.25 -12.24 29.11
C TYR A 8 -0.58 -11.75 27.83
N PHE A 9 0.62 -12.27 27.57
CA PHE A 9 1.30 -12.05 26.30
C PHE A 9 0.89 -13.15 25.32
N TRP A 10 0.47 -12.74 24.13
CA TRP A 10 0.09 -13.62 23.04
C TRP A 10 0.78 -13.18 21.76
N ASP A 11 1.77 -13.97 21.32
CA ASP A 11 2.56 -13.71 20.12
C ASP A 11 3.10 -12.27 20.03
N GLY A 12 3.62 -11.73 21.13
CA GLY A 12 4.18 -10.37 21.17
C GLY A 12 3.16 -9.26 21.36
N ARG A 13 1.88 -9.59 21.57
CA ARG A 13 0.82 -8.63 21.94
C ARG A 13 0.45 -8.78 23.41
N VAL A 14 0.00 -7.69 24.02
CA VAL A 14 -0.66 -7.73 25.34
C VAL A 14 -2.14 -7.94 25.09
N ALA A 15 -2.72 -8.97 25.71
CA ALA A 15 -4.13 -9.27 25.62
C ALA A 15 -4.77 -9.40 27.00
N PHE A 16 -6.05 -9.06 27.07
CA PHE A 16 -6.93 -9.29 28.20
C PHE A 16 -8.08 -10.17 27.75
N GLU A 17 -8.52 -11.05 28.64
CA GLU A 17 -9.69 -11.88 28.43
C GLU A 17 -10.68 -11.64 29.56
N PHE A 18 -11.93 -11.36 29.18
CA PHE A 18 -13.02 -11.11 30.09
C PHE A 18 -14.16 -12.08 29.81
N HIS A 19 -14.59 -12.79 30.85
CA HIS A 19 -15.70 -13.72 30.76
C HIS A 19 -16.99 -13.05 31.23
N GLY A 20 -18.00 -13.08 30.35
CA GLY A 20 -19.30 -12.45 30.52
C GLY A 20 -20.44 -13.42 30.83
N ALA A 21 -21.66 -13.02 30.47
CA ALA A 21 -22.88 -13.79 30.68
C ALA A 21 -23.00 -14.96 29.69
N GLU A 22 -23.94 -15.87 29.94
CA GLU A 22 -24.19 -17.01 29.04
C GLU A 22 -24.74 -16.52 27.69
N CYS A 23 -24.03 -16.82 26.60
CA CYS A 23 -24.38 -16.42 25.24
C CYS A 23 -25.15 -17.52 24.49
N LYS A 24 -24.89 -18.78 24.84
CA LYS A 24 -25.56 -20.00 24.37
C LYS A 24 -25.61 -21.00 25.53
N PRO A 25 -26.57 -21.94 25.57
CA PRO A 25 -26.63 -22.94 26.63
C PRO A 25 -25.29 -23.67 26.79
N GLY A 26 -24.65 -23.54 27.95
CA GLY A 26 -23.34 -24.11 28.28
C GLY A 26 -22.12 -23.25 27.94
N ASN A 27 -22.27 -22.14 27.21
CA ASN A 27 -21.17 -21.25 26.80
C ASN A 27 -21.35 -19.83 27.32
N LYS A 28 -20.33 -19.31 27.99
CA LYS A 28 -20.24 -17.89 28.37
C LYS A 28 -19.72 -17.06 27.22
N SER A 29 -20.10 -15.79 27.18
CA SER A 29 -19.46 -14.83 26.31
C SER A 29 -18.03 -14.57 26.77
N THR A 30 -17.11 -14.46 25.82
CA THR A 30 -15.72 -14.10 26.06
C THR A 30 -15.40 -12.84 25.29
N VAL A 31 -14.82 -11.87 25.97
CA VAL A 31 -14.32 -10.62 25.38
C VAL A 31 -12.80 -10.69 25.39
N HIS A 32 -12.19 -10.64 24.21
CA HIS A 32 -10.74 -10.54 24.05
C HIS A 32 -10.38 -9.09 23.72
N LEU A 33 -9.66 -8.40 24.60
CA LEU A 33 -9.12 -7.07 24.31
C LEU A 33 -7.63 -7.17 24.00
N ILE A 34 -7.25 -6.88 22.77
CA ILE A 34 -5.89 -7.01 22.25
C ILE A 34 -5.31 -5.60 22.09
N LEU A 35 -4.20 -5.33 22.76
CA LEU A 35 -3.49 -4.07 22.62
C LEU A 35 -2.50 -4.18 21.46
N LEU A 36 -2.52 -3.19 20.57
CA LEU A 36 -1.59 -3.06 19.45
C LEU A 36 -0.72 -1.82 19.65
N CYS A 37 0.57 -1.97 19.36
CA CYS A 37 1.50 -0.85 19.41
C CYS A 37 1.22 0.13 18.27
N ASN A 38 1.07 1.40 18.61
CA ASN A 38 1.15 2.52 17.67
C ASN A 38 1.93 3.67 18.30
N HIS A 39 3.15 3.93 17.82
CA HIS A 39 4.06 4.94 18.37
C HIS A 39 3.54 6.39 18.22
N LYS A 40 2.60 6.65 17.31
CA LYS A 40 2.04 7.99 17.06
C LYS A 40 0.77 8.29 17.87
N VAL A 41 0.17 7.30 18.52
CA VAL A 41 -1.09 7.47 19.27
C VAL A 41 -0.80 7.67 20.75
N GLN A 42 -1.00 8.91 21.23
CA GLN A 42 -0.90 9.26 22.64
C GLN A 42 -2.29 9.23 23.30
N LEU A 43 -2.35 8.95 24.60
CA LEU A 43 -3.60 9.09 25.36
C LEU A 43 -3.95 10.58 25.51
N PRO A 44 -5.22 11.00 25.31
CA PRO A 44 -6.44 10.18 25.25
C PRO A 44 -6.88 9.74 23.85
N ASP A 45 -6.14 10.04 22.79
CA ASP A 45 -6.55 9.86 21.38
C ASP A 45 -6.55 8.37 20.92
N SER A 46 -6.35 7.43 21.85
CA SER A 46 -6.40 5.99 21.58
C SER A 46 -7.85 5.48 21.57
N ASN A 47 -8.28 4.90 20.45
CA ASN A 47 -9.61 4.30 20.33
C ASN A 47 -9.58 2.78 20.53
N ILE A 48 -10.67 2.26 21.11
CA ILE A 48 -10.94 0.82 21.21
C ILE A 48 -11.92 0.46 20.09
N GLU A 49 -11.51 -0.47 19.24
CA GLU A 49 -12.25 -0.92 18.07
C GLU A 49 -12.81 -2.32 18.28
N TYR A 50 -14.00 -2.62 17.74
CA TYR A 50 -14.66 -3.92 17.90
C TYR A 50 -14.52 -4.80 16.64
N LEU A 51 -13.88 -5.96 16.81
CA LEU A 51 -13.74 -7.04 15.84
C LEU A 51 -14.81 -8.12 16.13
N SER A 52 -15.87 -8.15 15.33
CA SER A 52 -16.91 -9.18 15.47
C SER A 52 -16.47 -10.51 14.85
N LYS A 53 -16.48 -11.58 15.64
CA LYS A 53 -16.52 -12.96 15.12
C LYS A 53 -17.98 -13.40 15.02
N ASP A 54 -18.28 -14.20 14.00
CA ASP A 54 -19.64 -14.64 13.65
C ASP A 54 -20.28 -15.62 14.68
N ASP A 55 -19.62 -15.87 15.82
CA ASP A 55 -20.03 -16.93 16.74
C ASP A 55 -20.98 -16.47 17.86
N ARG A 56 -21.36 -15.18 17.91
CA ARG A 56 -22.23 -14.54 18.92
C ARG A 56 -21.80 -14.73 20.39
N CYS A 57 -20.61 -15.28 20.63
CA CYS A 57 -20.11 -15.62 21.96
C CYS A 57 -18.71 -15.06 22.21
N ASN A 58 -17.89 -14.86 21.18
CA ASN A 58 -16.55 -14.30 21.27
C ASN A 58 -16.53 -12.92 20.62
N PHE A 59 -16.14 -11.94 21.42
CA PHE A 59 -16.10 -10.53 21.08
C PHE A 59 -14.64 -10.10 21.12
N TYR A 60 -14.08 -9.66 20.00
CA TYR A 60 -12.70 -9.19 19.97
C TYR A 60 -12.71 -7.67 19.96
N PHE A 61 -11.86 -7.05 20.76
CA PHE A 61 -11.63 -5.62 20.79
C PHE A 61 -10.14 -5.40 20.56
N VAL A 62 -9.82 -4.37 19.80
CA VAL A 62 -8.45 -3.97 19.48
C VAL A 62 -8.23 -2.57 19.99
N TRP A 63 -7.13 -2.35 20.69
CA TRP A 63 -6.78 -1.04 21.24
C TRP A 63 -5.40 -0.63 20.76
N ASN A 64 -5.36 0.31 19.82
CA ASN A 64 -4.12 0.92 19.36
C ASN A 64 -3.61 1.94 20.39
N THR A 65 -2.43 1.73 20.96
CA THR A 65 -1.87 2.63 21.97
C THR A 65 -0.34 2.58 22.02
N ALA A 66 0.29 3.74 22.23
CA ALA A 66 1.73 3.80 22.48
C ALA A 66 2.15 3.04 23.75
N LEU A 67 1.23 2.80 24.70
CA LEU A 67 1.53 2.02 25.91
C LEU A 67 1.78 0.53 25.64
N ALA A 68 1.40 0.03 24.47
CA ALA A 68 1.67 -1.33 24.03
C ALA A 68 3.03 -1.45 23.30
N CYS A 69 3.73 -0.33 23.11
CA CYS A 69 4.98 -0.29 22.36
C CYS A 69 6.21 -0.50 23.24
N THR A 70 7.20 -1.20 22.69
CA THR A 70 8.58 -1.11 23.16
C THR A 70 9.21 0.22 22.71
N PRO A 71 10.37 0.63 23.22
CA PRO A 71 11.10 1.77 22.65
C PRO A 71 11.35 1.58 21.13
N SER A 72 11.31 2.65 20.33
CA SER A 72 11.67 2.61 18.90
C SER A 72 12.91 3.45 18.62
N LYS A 73 13.54 3.20 17.47
CA LYS A 73 14.66 4.00 16.94
C LYS A 73 14.30 4.51 15.56
N GLU A 74 14.53 5.79 15.32
CA GLU A 74 14.22 6.49 14.06
C GLU A 74 15.43 7.29 13.58
N VAL A 75 15.55 7.44 12.26
CA VAL A 75 16.58 8.24 11.59
C VAL A 75 15.95 9.09 10.48
N GLU A 76 16.69 10.09 9.99
CA GLU A 76 16.22 10.93 8.88
C GLU A 76 15.95 10.07 7.62
N CYS A 77 14.78 10.28 7.02
CA CYS A 77 14.28 9.47 5.89
C CYS A 77 14.19 10.24 4.56
N ILE A 78 14.77 11.44 4.55
CA ILE A 78 14.82 12.33 3.41
C ILE A 78 16.28 12.46 2.98
N ILE A 79 16.54 12.39 1.69
CA ILE A 79 17.88 12.56 1.12
C ILE A 79 17.82 13.42 -0.13
N THR A 80 18.87 14.20 -0.37
CA THR A 80 19.08 14.93 -1.61
C THR A 80 20.24 14.30 -2.39
N ASP A 81 20.05 14.06 -3.68
CA ASP A 81 21.13 13.55 -4.54
C ASP A 81 22.12 14.65 -4.95
N ASP A 82 23.22 14.25 -5.61
CA ASP A 82 24.26 15.19 -6.08
C ASP A 82 23.74 16.21 -7.11
N LYS A 83 22.55 16.01 -7.67
CA LYS A 83 21.90 16.92 -8.63
C LYS A 83 20.93 17.89 -7.95
N GLY A 84 20.67 17.72 -6.65
CA GLY A 84 19.74 18.55 -5.88
C GLY A 84 18.30 18.03 -5.89
N GLU A 85 18.03 16.83 -6.41
CA GLU A 85 16.70 16.21 -6.34
C GLU A 85 16.46 15.61 -4.96
N VAL A 86 15.28 15.81 -4.39
CA VAL A 86 14.92 15.34 -3.05
C VAL A 86 14.15 14.03 -3.15
N TYR A 87 14.49 13.06 -2.31
CA TYR A 87 13.83 11.76 -2.23
C TYR A 87 13.36 11.59 -0.79
N ASP A 88 12.06 11.32 -0.60
CA ASP A 88 11.42 11.22 0.71
C ASP A 88 10.80 9.83 0.87
N LEU A 89 11.44 9.01 1.72
CA LEU A 89 10.98 7.67 2.03
C LEU A 89 10.08 7.63 3.29
N THR A 90 9.71 8.79 3.86
CA THR A 90 8.93 8.89 5.11
C THR A 90 7.58 8.18 5.02
N SER A 91 6.96 8.12 3.83
CA SER A 91 5.74 7.34 3.58
C SER A 91 5.89 5.85 3.93
N LEU A 92 7.11 5.30 3.84
CA LEU A 92 7.41 3.91 4.18
C LEU A 92 7.79 3.70 5.66
N SER A 93 7.91 4.77 6.45
CA SER A 93 8.24 4.73 7.88
C SER A 93 6.96 4.52 8.72
N LEU A 94 6.67 3.24 9.02
CA LEU A 94 5.42 2.83 9.66
C LEU A 94 5.54 2.85 11.19
N SER A 95 4.56 3.45 11.87
CA SER A 95 4.56 3.60 13.34
C SER A 95 3.70 2.59 14.09
N SER A 96 2.88 1.80 13.38
CA SER A 96 1.90 0.86 13.95
C SER A 96 1.97 -0.54 13.33
N SER A 97 2.82 -0.71 12.32
CA SER A 97 2.91 -1.93 11.53
C SER A 97 4.28 -2.01 10.87
N ASN A 98 4.53 -3.13 10.17
CA ASN A 98 5.77 -3.36 9.43
C ASN A 98 5.44 -3.80 8.01
N HIS A 99 6.36 -3.52 7.10
CA HIS A 99 6.35 -4.14 5.78
C HIS A 99 6.77 -5.60 5.91
N MET A 100 6.18 -6.47 5.12
CA MET A 100 6.41 -7.91 5.23
C MET A 100 6.86 -8.52 3.91
N ASN A 101 7.77 -9.48 4.00
CA ASN A 101 8.14 -10.38 2.92
C ASN A 101 8.12 -11.83 3.43
N LEU A 102 7.72 -12.78 2.58
CA LEU A 102 7.70 -14.20 2.91
C LEU A 102 8.53 -14.99 1.89
N ASP A 103 9.64 -15.57 2.33
CA ASP A 103 10.38 -16.59 1.58
C ASP A 103 9.75 -17.96 1.86
N ARG A 104 8.89 -18.41 0.94
CA ARG A 104 8.22 -19.71 1.02
C ARG A 104 9.18 -20.90 0.87
N ARG A 105 10.29 -20.73 0.15
CA ARG A 105 11.28 -21.80 -0.07
C ARG A 105 12.01 -22.12 1.22
N ARG A 106 12.45 -21.08 1.93
CA ARG A 106 13.15 -21.24 3.22
C ARG A 106 12.23 -21.28 4.43
N LYS A 107 10.95 -20.90 4.27
CA LYS A 107 10.00 -20.67 5.37
C LYS A 107 10.49 -19.60 6.34
N HIS A 108 11.03 -18.51 5.80
CA HIS A 108 11.43 -17.34 6.56
C HIS A 108 10.45 -16.21 6.27
N LYS A 109 9.99 -15.53 7.31
CA LYS A 109 9.20 -14.31 7.20
C LYS A 109 10.03 -13.13 7.67
N PHE A 110 10.02 -12.05 6.90
CA PHE A 110 10.78 -10.84 7.20
C PHE A 110 9.82 -9.69 7.50
N PHE A 111 10.08 -8.98 8.59
CA PHE A 111 9.45 -7.73 8.95
C PHE A 111 10.48 -6.63 8.77
N ILE A 112 10.15 -5.63 7.97
CA ILE A 112 11.05 -4.56 7.55
C ILE A 112 10.34 -3.23 7.84
N ASN A 113 11.10 -2.28 8.36
CA ASN A 113 10.64 -0.91 8.47
C ASN A 113 11.70 0.04 7.91
N VAL A 114 11.29 1.21 7.41
CA VAL A 114 12.15 2.14 6.67
C VAL A 114 12.41 3.35 7.53
N CYS A 115 13.69 3.60 7.85
CA CYS A 115 14.14 4.69 8.73
C CYS A 115 13.56 4.66 10.17
N HIS A 116 12.85 3.59 10.52
CA HIS A 116 12.26 3.34 11.83
C HIS A 116 12.51 1.87 12.17
N SER A 117 12.64 1.52 13.44
CA SER A 117 12.78 0.13 13.87
C SER A 117 11.49 -0.67 13.66
N VAL A 118 11.58 -1.99 13.57
CA VAL A 118 10.43 -2.87 13.43
C VAL A 118 9.50 -2.67 14.63
N VAL A 119 8.23 -2.40 14.35
CA VAL A 119 7.19 -2.29 15.37
C VAL A 119 7.00 -3.64 16.03
N PHE A 120 7.26 -3.71 17.33
CA PHE A 120 7.09 -4.93 18.12
C PHE A 120 5.62 -5.34 18.17
N GLY A 121 5.33 -6.60 17.90
CA GLY A 121 3.96 -7.09 17.80
C GLY A 121 3.87 -8.52 17.29
N TYR A 122 2.78 -8.82 16.58
CA TYR A 122 2.45 -10.19 16.15
C TYR A 122 3.50 -10.83 15.25
N GLY A 123 4.26 -11.77 15.81
CA GLY A 123 5.36 -12.41 15.09
C GLY A 123 6.51 -11.45 14.77
N SER A 124 6.53 -10.21 15.28
CA SER A 124 7.64 -9.27 15.11
C SER A 124 8.33 -9.04 16.45
N MET A 125 8.93 -10.10 17.01
CA MET A 125 9.48 -10.11 18.37
C MET A 125 11.01 -9.94 18.42
N CYS A 126 11.60 -9.28 17.42
CA CYS A 126 13.03 -8.97 17.45
C CYS A 126 13.37 -7.85 18.45
N ALA A 127 14.68 -7.60 18.61
CA ALA A 127 15.17 -6.47 19.38
C ALA A 127 14.53 -5.15 18.90
N TYR A 128 14.21 -4.26 19.85
CA TYR A 128 13.41 -3.06 19.61
C TYR A 128 14.05 -2.03 18.67
N ASN A 129 15.36 -2.14 18.43
CA ASN A 129 16.18 -1.33 17.54
C ASN A 129 16.42 -1.99 16.17
N ALA A 130 15.95 -3.23 15.95
CA ALA A 130 16.08 -3.93 14.67
C ALA A 130 15.33 -3.18 13.57
N GLY A 131 15.97 -2.89 12.44
CA GLY A 131 15.32 -2.38 11.23
C GLY A 131 14.80 -3.50 10.31
N VAL A 132 15.40 -4.69 10.38
CA VAL A 132 14.87 -5.93 9.79
C VAL A 132 14.83 -7.04 10.85
N CYS A 133 13.67 -7.68 10.96
CA CYS A 133 13.44 -8.84 11.82
C CYS A 133 13.05 -10.05 10.96
N MET A 134 13.69 -11.20 11.20
CA MET A 134 13.30 -12.45 10.55
C MET A 134 12.67 -13.42 11.54
N GLU A 135 11.61 -14.09 11.12
CA GLU A 135 10.92 -15.18 11.80
C GLU A 135 11.15 -16.50 11.03
N ASP A 136 11.84 -17.46 11.64
CA ASP A 136 12.03 -18.81 11.10
C ASP A 136 10.83 -19.69 11.45
N LEU A 137 9.93 -19.87 10.48
CA LEU A 137 8.67 -20.60 10.68
C LEU A 137 8.88 -22.10 10.93
N LYS A 138 10.10 -22.64 10.74
CA LYS A 138 10.43 -24.03 11.09
C LYS A 138 10.68 -24.18 12.59
N LYS A 139 10.94 -23.09 13.33
CA LYS A 139 11.26 -23.12 14.76
C LYS A 139 9.99 -22.90 15.58
N PRO A 140 9.51 -23.89 16.34
CA PRO A 140 8.32 -23.71 17.18
C PRO A 140 8.61 -22.89 18.45
N ASN A 141 9.88 -22.79 18.87
CA ASN A 141 10.26 -22.09 20.09
C ASN A 141 10.52 -20.60 19.79
N TYR A 142 9.77 -19.71 20.42
CA TYR A 142 9.89 -18.27 20.21
C TYR A 142 11.29 -17.70 20.51
N HIS A 143 12.08 -18.32 21.40
CA HIS A 143 13.41 -17.80 21.77
C HIS A 143 14.47 -17.89 20.67
N ASN A 144 14.32 -18.81 19.72
CA ASN A 144 15.25 -18.99 18.60
C ASN A 144 14.53 -18.93 17.25
N ARG A 145 13.32 -18.36 17.26
CA ARG A 145 12.48 -18.17 16.09
C ARG A 145 12.71 -16.80 15.44
N PHE A 146 13.11 -15.80 16.22
CA PHE A 146 13.30 -14.43 15.73
C PHE A 146 14.77 -14.04 15.71
N HIS A 147 15.19 -13.41 14.63
CA HIS A 147 16.57 -12.98 14.41
C HIS A 147 16.61 -11.52 14.00
N ASN A 148 17.44 -10.73 14.70
CA ASN A 148 17.73 -9.36 14.33
C ASN A 148 18.71 -9.37 13.15
N LEU A 149 18.25 -8.92 11.97
CA LEU A 149 19.07 -8.94 10.75
C LEU A 149 19.73 -7.59 10.44
N GLY A 150 19.70 -6.66 11.38
CA GLY A 150 20.31 -5.34 11.26
C GLY A 150 19.50 -4.32 12.04
N GLU A 151 20.20 -3.43 12.71
CA GLU A 151 19.68 -2.33 13.50
C GLU A 151 19.60 -1.04 12.71
N VAL A 152 18.65 -0.19 13.06
CA VAL A 152 18.56 1.17 12.51
C VAL A 152 19.76 1.96 13.01
N SER A 153 20.62 2.45 12.12
CA SER A 153 21.84 3.21 12.47
C SER A 153 21.91 4.54 11.71
N GLU A 154 21.90 4.47 10.38
CA GLU A 154 21.98 5.61 9.46
C GLU A 154 20.74 5.68 8.55
N GLY A 155 20.45 6.86 8.01
CA GLY A 155 19.43 7.08 6.98
C GLY A 155 19.83 6.54 5.60
N PRO A 156 18.98 6.74 4.58
CA PRO A 156 19.25 6.29 3.22
C PRO A 156 20.46 7.00 2.61
N LYS A 157 21.11 6.39 1.61
CA LYS A 157 22.24 6.93 0.85
C LYS A 157 22.27 6.41 -0.58
N PHE A 158 22.91 7.16 -1.48
CA PHE A 158 23.14 6.68 -2.84
C PHE A 158 24.43 5.83 -2.91
N VAL A 159 24.29 4.57 -3.32
CA VAL A 159 25.42 3.66 -3.58
C VAL A 159 25.35 3.21 -5.04
N ASP A 160 26.39 3.51 -5.83
CA ASP A 160 26.44 3.22 -7.27
C ASP A 160 25.20 3.74 -8.05
N GLY A 161 24.65 4.87 -7.63
CA GLY A 161 23.46 5.50 -8.23
C GLY A 161 22.13 4.82 -7.87
N ILE A 162 22.13 3.93 -6.88
CA ILE A 162 20.92 3.30 -6.32
C ILE A 162 20.63 3.92 -4.96
N LEU A 163 19.38 4.28 -4.70
CA LEU A 163 18.93 4.72 -3.37
C LEU A 163 18.90 3.50 -2.46
N THR A 164 19.76 3.49 -1.43
CA THR A 164 20.04 2.31 -0.61
C THR A 164 19.95 2.65 0.88
N LEU A 165 19.29 1.80 1.64
CA LEU A 165 19.26 1.86 3.10
C LEU A 165 19.96 0.62 3.68
N ASN A 166 20.89 0.82 4.60
CA ASN A 166 21.67 -0.25 5.21
C ASN A 166 21.38 -0.31 6.71
N TYR A 167 21.11 -1.51 7.20
CA TYR A 167 21.02 -1.81 8.62
C TYR A 167 22.13 -2.78 8.99
N ASP A 168 22.96 -2.36 9.94
CA ASP A 168 24.15 -3.07 10.39
C ASP A 168 23.96 -3.63 11.81
N SER A 169 24.97 -4.29 12.37
CA SER A 169 24.98 -4.63 13.80
C SER A 169 23.80 -5.51 14.27
N GLY A 170 23.31 -6.42 13.42
CA GLY A 170 22.31 -7.41 13.82
C GLY A 170 22.82 -8.42 14.85
N GLU A 171 22.11 -9.54 15.02
CA GLU A 171 22.59 -10.64 15.86
C GLU A 171 23.94 -11.19 15.33
N ILE A 172 24.77 -11.72 16.23
CA ILE A 172 26.05 -12.33 15.85
C ILE A 172 25.80 -13.45 14.85
N CYS A 173 26.45 -13.36 13.70
CA CYS A 173 26.36 -14.44 12.74
C CYS A 173 27.39 -15.52 13.05
N SER A 174 26.93 -16.77 13.06
CA SER A 174 27.79 -17.93 13.34
C SER A 174 28.51 -18.47 12.10
N ASP A 175 28.27 -17.89 10.91
CA ASP A 175 28.98 -18.30 9.69
C ASP A 175 30.42 -17.76 9.73
N PRO A 176 31.43 -18.63 9.78
CA PRO A 176 32.83 -18.21 9.82
C PRO A 176 33.29 -17.48 8.55
N GLN A 177 32.51 -17.54 7.46
CA GLN A 177 32.79 -16.85 6.20
C GLN A 177 31.94 -15.58 6.02
N GLY A 178 30.97 -15.35 6.90
CA GLY A 178 30.04 -14.24 6.82
C GLY A 178 30.50 -12.98 7.55
N ALA A 179 29.67 -11.95 7.49
CA ALA A 179 29.84 -10.77 8.32
C ALA A 179 29.76 -11.16 9.82
N PRO A 180 30.49 -10.47 10.72
CA PRO A 180 30.49 -10.80 12.15
C PRO A 180 29.09 -10.68 12.78
N HIS A 181 28.25 -9.81 12.21
CA HIS A 181 26.85 -9.61 12.57
C HIS A 181 25.99 -9.72 11.31
N TYR A 182 24.74 -10.12 11.47
CA TYR A 182 23.78 -10.01 10.37
C TYR A 182 23.63 -8.55 9.92
N THR A 183 23.49 -8.38 8.61
CA THR A 183 23.29 -7.07 7.99
C THR A 183 22.22 -7.17 6.91
N SER A 184 21.49 -6.07 6.70
CA SER A 184 20.44 -5.97 5.70
C SER A 184 20.63 -4.73 4.84
N THR A 185 20.45 -4.88 3.53
CA THR A 185 20.48 -3.80 2.54
C THR A 185 19.16 -3.75 1.79
N ILE A 186 18.53 -2.59 1.74
CA ILE A 186 17.29 -2.36 1.00
C ILE A 186 17.59 -1.41 -0.15
N ASN A 187 17.43 -1.89 -1.38
CA ASN A 187 17.65 -1.12 -2.59
C ASN A 187 16.31 -0.65 -3.17
N PHE A 188 16.12 0.66 -3.25
CA PHE A 188 14.91 1.29 -3.73
C PHE A 188 15.01 1.67 -5.21
N TYR A 189 13.94 1.43 -5.95
CA TYR A 189 13.82 1.70 -7.38
C TYR A 189 12.55 2.50 -7.64
N CYS A 190 12.69 3.65 -8.30
CA CYS A 190 11.54 4.50 -8.64
C CYS A 190 10.66 3.82 -9.69
N ASP A 191 9.38 3.68 -9.35
CA ASP A 191 8.29 3.46 -10.29
C ASP A 191 7.10 4.33 -9.89
N PRO A 192 6.79 5.42 -10.62
CA PRO A 192 5.72 6.34 -10.27
C PRO A 192 4.31 5.72 -10.42
N THR A 193 4.21 4.55 -11.05
CA THR A 193 2.95 3.81 -11.22
C THR A 193 2.73 2.74 -10.15
N SER A 194 3.77 2.45 -9.35
CA SER A 194 3.71 1.45 -8.30
C SER A 194 2.87 1.94 -7.12
N VAL A 195 2.04 1.04 -6.58
CA VAL A 195 1.15 1.35 -5.45
C VAL A 195 1.21 0.25 -4.41
N GLU A 196 1.51 0.63 -3.17
CA GLU A 196 1.51 -0.25 -1.99
C GLU A 196 2.26 -1.58 -2.22
N THR A 197 3.41 -1.46 -2.88
CA THR A 197 4.32 -2.58 -3.15
C THR A 197 5.10 -2.97 -1.90
N THR A 198 5.60 -4.20 -1.88
CA THR A 198 6.39 -4.74 -0.76
C THR A 198 7.81 -5.12 -1.16
N PRO A 199 8.77 -5.03 -0.22
CA PRO A 199 10.15 -5.42 -0.47
C PRO A 199 10.23 -6.91 -0.84
N GLN A 200 11.07 -7.23 -1.81
CA GLN A 200 11.35 -8.59 -2.27
C GLN A 200 12.77 -8.99 -1.89
N LEU A 201 12.92 -10.14 -1.20
CA LEU A 201 14.24 -10.69 -0.92
C LEU A 201 14.93 -11.09 -2.24
N LEU A 202 16.15 -10.59 -2.46
CA LEU A 202 17.02 -10.95 -3.58
C LEU A 202 18.15 -11.88 -3.15
N VAL A 203 18.79 -11.59 -2.02
CA VAL A 203 19.99 -12.30 -1.56
C VAL A 203 19.86 -12.59 -0.08
N ASP A 204 20.21 -13.81 0.31
CA ASP A 204 20.38 -14.28 1.68
C ASP A 204 21.63 -15.18 1.68
N GLN A 205 22.79 -14.56 1.86
CA GLN A 205 24.08 -15.26 1.83
C GLN A 205 25.08 -14.58 2.76
N LEU A 206 25.95 -15.38 3.39
CA LEU A 206 27.08 -14.88 4.20
C LEU A 206 26.66 -13.84 5.25
N CYS A 207 25.49 -14.06 5.87
CA CYS A 207 24.90 -13.18 6.88
C CYS A 207 24.49 -11.80 6.37
N HIS A 208 24.33 -11.66 5.05
CA HIS A 208 23.91 -10.44 4.40
C HIS A 208 22.61 -10.67 3.61
N TYR A 209 21.60 -9.89 3.94
CA TYR A 209 20.29 -9.94 3.30
C TYR A 209 20.10 -8.71 2.41
N VAL A 210 19.73 -8.93 1.15
CA VAL A 210 19.47 -7.84 0.20
C VAL A 210 18.03 -7.88 -0.24
N PHE A 211 17.32 -6.78 -0.06
CA PHE A 211 15.96 -6.56 -0.50
C PHE A 211 15.93 -5.58 -1.69
N MET A 212 15.04 -5.83 -2.63
CA MET A 212 14.67 -4.91 -3.70
C MET A 212 13.28 -4.36 -3.41
N TRP A 213 13.12 -3.05 -3.56
CA TRP A 213 11.83 -2.42 -3.43
C TRP A 213 11.58 -1.45 -4.57
N VAL A 214 10.66 -1.82 -5.45
CA VAL A 214 10.15 -0.94 -6.50
C VAL A 214 8.98 -0.15 -5.90
N THR A 215 9.13 1.17 -5.74
CA THR A 215 8.15 2.02 -5.06
C THR A 215 8.17 3.44 -5.61
N SER A 216 7.01 4.09 -5.60
CA SER A 216 6.84 5.49 -5.99
C SER A 216 7.53 6.45 -5.01
N ALA A 217 7.70 6.06 -3.75
CA ALA A 217 8.44 6.83 -2.74
C ALA A 217 9.94 7.01 -3.11
N ALA A 218 10.48 6.12 -3.94
CA ALA A 218 11.86 6.20 -4.42
C ALA A 218 12.03 7.15 -5.61
N CYS A 219 10.96 7.81 -6.06
CA CYS A 219 11.01 8.79 -7.12
C CYS A 219 11.37 10.19 -6.59
N PRO A 220 12.12 10.98 -7.37
CA PRO A 220 12.48 12.34 -6.96
C PRO A 220 11.22 13.19 -6.81
N GLN A 221 11.07 13.81 -5.63
CA GLN A 221 10.09 14.85 -5.39
C GLN A 221 10.59 16.14 -6.03
N ARG A 222 9.74 16.77 -6.85
CA ARG A 222 10.05 18.08 -7.42
C ARG A 222 10.14 19.08 -6.27
N SER A 223 11.33 19.68 -6.11
CA SER A 223 11.64 20.66 -5.06
C SER A 223 10.55 21.73 -4.92
N THR A 224 9.78 21.62 -3.84
CA THR A 224 8.89 22.65 -3.31
C THR A 224 9.77 23.79 -2.80
N ARG A 225 9.76 24.90 -3.53
CA ARG A 225 10.53 26.09 -3.17
C ARG A 225 9.90 26.69 -1.92
N HIS A 226 10.63 26.61 -0.81
CA HIS A 226 10.62 27.53 0.33
C HIS A 226 9.28 28.22 0.65
N LEU A 227 8.66 27.75 1.74
CA LEU A 227 7.65 28.46 2.55
C LEU A 227 7.97 29.96 2.69
N ASP A 228 7.43 30.78 1.79
CA ASP A 228 7.39 32.23 1.97
C ASP A 228 6.37 32.54 3.08
N SER A 229 6.87 33.14 4.16
CA SER A 229 6.23 33.34 5.46
C SER A 229 5.10 34.38 5.49
N ASN A 230 4.28 34.48 4.44
CA ASN A 230 3.24 35.51 4.31
C ASN A 230 1.83 34.97 3.95
N SER A 231 1.54 33.69 4.18
CA SER A 231 0.17 33.16 4.05
C SER A 231 -0.52 32.98 5.42
N THR A 232 -1.61 33.69 5.63
CA THR A 232 -2.39 33.75 6.89
C THR A 232 -3.32 32.55 7.11
N GLY A 233 -2.78 31.33 7.08
CA GLY A 233 -3.46 30.15 7.62
C GLY A 233 -2.67 28.87 7.39
N ASP A 234 -2.88 27.89 8.26
CA ASP A 234 -2.04 26.69 8.38
C ASP A 234 -2.47 25.52 7.49
N CYS A 235 -3.53 25.68 6.68
CA CYS A 235 -4.09 24.64 5.81
C CYS A 235 -4.45 23.35 6.58
N THR A 236 -4.96 23.50 7.80
CA THR A 236 -5.28 22.37 8.66
C THR A 236 -6.74 22.35 9.10
N ALA A 237 -7.23 21.15 9.42
CA ALA A 237 -8.53 20.92 10.01
C ALA A 237 -8.43 19.78 11.02
N THR A 238 -9.30 19.76 12.02
CA THR A 238 -9.29 18.76 13.08
C THR A 238 -10.59 17.97 13.06
N ASN A 239 -10.49 16.64 13.14
CA ASN A 239 -11.65 15.79 13.41
C ASN A 239 -12.06 15.97 14.89
N PRO A 240 -13.24 16.51 15.20
CA PRO A 240 -13.66 16.77 16.58
C PRO A 240 -13.95 15.48 17.38
N ALA A 241 -14.15 14.35 16.71
CA ALA A 241 -14.41 13.08 17.38
C ALA A 241 -13.12 12.39 17.87
N THR A 242 -12.00 12.61 17.18
CA THR A 242 -10.73 11.89 17.42
C THR A 242 -9.55 12.81 17.72
N ASN A 243 -9.74 14.13 17.66
CA ASN A 243 -8.71 15.16 17.71
C ASN A 243 -7.61 15.05 16.64
N PHE A 244 -7.76 14.17 15.63
CA PHE A 244 -6.78 14.05 14.57
C PHE A 244 -6.72 15.34 13.74
N ARG A 245 -5.51 15.88 13.53
CA ARG A 245 -5.29 17.11 12.77
C ARG A 245 -4.76 16.80 11.38
N PHE A 246 -5.60 17.01 10.38
CA PHE A 246 -5.23 16.97 8.96
C PHE A 246 -4.39 18.19 8.61
N ASN A 247 -3.33 18.00 7.82
CA ASN A 247 -2.48 19.09 7.33
C ASN A 247 -2.24 18.91 5.83
N LEU A 248 -2.86 19.77 5.01
CA LEU A 248 -2.74 19.71 3.55
C LEU A 248 -1.73 20.72 2.99
N ILE A 249 -0.85 21.28 3.82
CA ILE A 249 0.11 22.32 3.39
C ILE A 249 1.01 21.85 2.24
N GLN A 250 1.28 20.55 2.16
CA GLN A 250 2.07 19.95 1.07
C GLN A 250 1.41 20.09 -0.30
N LEU A 251 0.09 20.32 -0.39
CA LEU A 251 -0.63 20.53 -1.66
C LEU A 251 -0.57 21.99 -2.15
N LYS A 252 -0.04 22.91 -1.33
CA LYS A 252 -0.14 24.36 -1.53
C LYS A 252 0.63 24.88 -2.74
N GLU A 253 1.80 24.30 -3.02
CA GLU A 253 2.76 24.84 -3.99
C GLU A 253 2.60 24.28 -5.40
N THR A 254 1.65 23.37 -5.60
CA THR A 254 1.36 22.78 -6.91
C THR A 254 0.10 23.41 -7.49
N VAL A 255 0.22 24.10 -8.62
CA VAL A 255 -0.95 24.40 -9.45
C VAL A 255 -1.35 23.11 -10.16
N ASN A 256 -2.56 22.66 -9.88
CA ASN A 256 -3.09 21.44 -10.44
C ASN A 256 -3.88 21.75 -11.70
N HIS A 257 -3.47 21.14 -12.81
CA HIS A 257 -4.16 21.25 -14.09
C HIS A 257 -4.84 19.93 -14.41
N PHE A 258 -6.11 19.99 -14.80
CA PHE A 258 -6.87 18.81 -15.22
C PHE A 258 -7.92 19.20 -16.26
N ASP A 259 -8.22 18.24 -17.13
CA ASP A 259 -9.17 18.42 -18.22
C ASP A 259 -10.59 18.13 -17.75
N GLY A 260 -11.53 18.93 -18.24
CA GLY A 260 -12.96 18.66 -18.10
C GLY A 260 -13.65 18.50 -19.45
N PRO A 261 -14.98 18.31 -19.44
CA PRO A 261 -15.74 18.07 -20.65
C PRO A 261 -15.72 19.28 -21.60
N ASN A 262 -16.07 19.07 -22.88
CA ASN A 262 -16.27 20.13 -23.87
C ASN A 262 -15.05 21.05 -24.15
N GLY A 263 -13.83 20.55 -23.95
CA GLY A 263 -12.58 21.30 -24.20
C GLY A 263 -12.31 22.39 -23.15
N PHE A 264 -12.81 22.20 -21.92
CA PHE A 264 -12.49 23.06 -20.79
C PHE A 264 -11.29 22.50 -20.02
N HIS A 265 -10.40 23.38 -19.59
CA HIS A 265 -9.25 23.06 -18.74
C HIS A 265 -9.37 23.82 -17.42
N TYR A 266 -9.13 23.10 -16.33
CA TYR A 266 -9.25 23.62 -14.98
C TYR A 266 -7.87 23.80 -14.38
N SER A 267 -7.70 24.89 -13.62
CA SER A 267 -6.52 25.13 -12.79
C SER A 267 -6.96 25.32 -11.36
N LEU A 268 -6.31 24.63 -10.42
CA LEU A 268 -6.66 24.63 -9.00
C LEU A 268 -5.42 24.83 -8.14
N SER A 269 -5.50 25.75 -7.19
CA SER A 269 -4.55 25.91 -6.08
C SER A 269 -5.22 25.44 -4.79
N ILE A 270 -4.47 24.76 -3.90
CA ILE A 270 -4.99 24.31 -2.61
C ILE A 270 -4.43 25.20 -1.51
N CYS A 271 -5.29 25.68 -0.63
CA CYS A 271 -4.90 26.54 0.48
C CYS A 271 -4.12 27.81 0.10
N ASP A 272 -4.16 28.20 -1.17
CA ASP A 272 -3.54 29.41 -1.70
C ASP A 272 -4.32 29.92 -2.92
N ASN A 273 -3.81 30.98 -3.51
CA ASN A 273 -4.28 31.55 -4.75
C ASN A 273 -3.45 31.04 -5.93
N LEU A 274 -4.07 30.99 -7.10
CA LEU A 274 -3.41 30.86 -8.39
C LEU A 274 -2.65 32.15 -8.72
N ASP A 275 -1.57 32.01 -9.48
CA ASP A 275 -0.89 33.15 -10.08
C ASP A 275 -1.88 33.97 -10.94
N ALA A 276 -1.82 35.29 -10.79
CA ALA A 276 -2.69 36.22 -11.49
C ALA A 276 -2.62 36.06 -13.03
N SER A 277 -1.48 35.59 -13.55
CA SER A 277 -1.30 35.29 -14.98
C SER A 277 -2.20 34.15 -15.49
N VAL A 278 -2.59 33.22 -14.62
CA VAL A 278 -3.45 32.07 -14.96
C VAL A 278 -4.90 32.53 -15.14
N CYS A 279 -5.52 33.15 -14.14
CA CYS A 279 -6.96 33.45 -14.13
C CYS A 279 -7.36 34.81 -13.56
N GLY A 280 -6.42 35.73 -13.36
CA GLY A 280 -6.65 36.97 -12.62
C GLY A 280 -6.36 36.82 -11.12
N SER A 281 -6.40 37.93 -10.38
CA SER A 281 -5.93 37.99 -8.99
C SER A 281 -6.82 37.20 -8.02
N MET A 282 -6.18 36.46 -7.10
CA MET A 282 -6.80 35.74 -5.97
C MET A 282 -7.71 34.56 -6.33
N ALA A 283 -7.66 34.04 -7.57
CA ALA A 283 -8.45 32.87 -7.95
C ALA A 283 -7.92 31.62 -7.24
N GLY A 284 -8.77 30.86 -6.53
CA GLY A 284 -8.41 29.54 -6.00
C GLY A 284 -8.61 28.45 -7.05
N ALA A 285 -9.62 28.62 -7.90
CA ALA A 285 -9.94 27.73 -9.01
C ALA A 285 -10.30 28.55 -10.26
N CYS A 286 -9.94 28.01 -11.43
CA CYS A 286 -10.10 28.65 -12.72
C CYS A 286 -10.56 27.66 -13.79
N ARG A 287 -11.35 28.12 -14.75
CA ARG A 287 -11.64 27.40 -15.99
C ARG A 287 -11.25 28.21 -17.21
N THR A 288 -10.63 27.54 -18.17
CA THR A 288 -10.26 28.07 -19.48
C THR A 288 -10.78 27.17 -20.58
N LYS A 289 -10.86 27.65 -21.82
CA LYS A 289 -11.39 26.87 -22.95
C LYS A 289 -10.44 26.88 -24.13
N ASP A 290 -10.32 25.74 -24.79
CA ASP A 290 -9.54 25.60 -26.02
C ASP A 290 -9.88 26.67 -27.06
N ASN A 291 -8.82 27.25 -27.65
CA ASN A 291 -8.91 28.25 -28.72
C ASN A 291 -9.80 29.47 -28.37
N SER A 292 -9.96 29.77 -27.08
CA SER A 292 -10.77 30.87 -26.57
C SER A 292 -9.97 31.70 -25.56
N PRO A 293 -10.09 33.04 -25.56
CA PRO A 293 -9.52 33.89 -24.51
C PRO A 293 -10.31 33.82 -23.19
N LEU A 294 -11.34 32.97 -23.10
CA LEU A 294 -12.18 32.83 -21.91
C LEU A 294 -11.38 32.31 -20.72
N LYS A 295 -11.39 33.08 -19.63
CA LYS A 295 -10.85 32.73 -18.31
C LYS A 295 -11.90 33.06 -17.26
N GLU A 296 -12.45 32.04 -16.61
CA GLU A 296 -13.49 32.21 -15.61
C GLU A 296 -12.95 31.87 -14.21
N VAL A 297 -13.05 32.82 -13.28
CA VAL A 297 -12.70 32.59 -11.88
C VAL A 297 -13.83 31.82 -11.22
N LEU A 298 -13.53 30.62 -10.72
CA LEU A 298 -14.52 29.72 -10.10
C LEU A 298 -14.61 29.88 -8.58
N GLY A 299 -13.84 30.79 -7.99
CA GLY A 299 -13.85 31.08 -6.56
C GLY A 299 -12.52 31.69 -6.10
N VAL A 300 -12.55 32.40 -4.97
CA VAL A 300 -11.38 33.02 -4.35
C VAL A 300 -10.65 32.00 -3.45
N GLY A 301 -9.33 31.92 -3.60
CA GLY A 301 -8.47 30.99 -2.85
C GLY A 301 -8.27 31.41 -1.40
N HIS A 302 -8.19 30.43 -0.51
CA HIS A 302 -7.88 30.62 0.91
C HIS A 302 -7.42 29.30 1.56
N SER A 303 -6.84 29.38 2.75
CA SER A 303 -6.32 28.26 3.54
C SER A 303 -7.26 27.70 4.61
N ASN A 304 -8.52 28.15 4.69
CA ASN A 304 -9.52 27.66 5.64
C ASN A 304 -10.08 26.27 5.25
N LEU A 305 -9.29 25.22 5.55
CA LEU A 305 -9.68 23.83 5.42
C LEU A 305 -10.74 23.46 6.47
N GLN A 306 -11.78 22.73 6.07
CA GLN A 306 -12.89 22.38 6.93
C GLN A 306 -13.08 20.87 7.00
N TYR A 307 -13.49 20.39 8.17
CA TYR A 307 -13.88 19.01 8.39
C TYR A 307 -15.29 18.97 8.98
N GLN A 308 -16.21 18.29 8.30
CA GLN A 308 -17.58 18.14 8.75
C GLN A 308 -18.13 16.78 8.32
N ASP A 309 -18.76 16.06 9.25
CA ASP A 309 -19.47 14.80 8.98
C ASP A 309 -18.64 13.75 8.21
N GLY A 310 -17.36 13.61 8.56
CA GLY A 310 -16.44 12.66 7.90
C GLY A 310 -15.78 13.19 6.62
N GLN A 311 -16.18 14.38 6.15
CA GLN A 311 -15.66 14.99 4.92
C GLN A 311 -14.65 16.10 5.23
N LEU A 312 -13.45 15.98 4.67
CA LEU A 312 -12.46 17.06 4.59
C LEU A 312 -12.69 17.87 3.30
N PHE A 313 -12.80 19.20 3.35
CA PHE A 313 -13.07 20.01 2.15
C PHE A 313 -12.62 21.48 2.24
N LEU A 314 -12.47 22.10 1.07
CA LEU A 314 -12.33 23.55 0.87
C LEU A 314 -13.51 24.09 0.07
N ASN A 315 -13.99 25.29 0.43
CA ASN A 315 -15.08 25.98 -0.27
C ASN A 315 -14.60 27.35 -0.79
N TYR A 316 -14.22 27.42 -2.06
CA TYR A 316 -13.90 28.68 -2.72
C TYR A 316 -15.17 29.32 -3.27
N SER A 317 -15.42 30.55 -2.87
CA SER A 317 -16.61 31.31 -3.27
C SER A 317 -16.20 32.68 -3.82
N GLY A 318 -17.17 33.44 -4.35
CA GLY A 318 -16.90 34.80 -4.80
C GLY A 318 -16.25 34.90 -6.18
N GLY A 319 -16.40 33.86 -7.02
CA GLY A 319 -15.93 33.88 -8.40
C GLY A 319 -16.73 34.83 -9.31
N GLU A 320 -16.65 34.58 -10.61
CA GLU A 320 -17.30 35.37 -11.65
C GLU A 320 -18.82 35.22 -11.64
N LEU A 321 -19.55 36.19 -12.22
CA LEU A 321 -21.01 36.15 -12.24
C LEU A 321 -21.53 35.13 -13.27
N CYS A 322 -22.44 34.28 -12.81
CA CYS A 322 -23.22 33.37 -13.64
C CYS A 322 -24.43 34.09 -14.25
N GLN A 323 -25.09 33.47 -15.23
CA GLN A 323 -26.26 34.04 -15.93
C GLN A 323 -27.42 34.46 -15.01
N LYS A 324 -27.53 33.85 -13.81
CA LYS A 324 -28.56 34.14 -12.80
C LYS A 324 -28.15 35.19 -11.76
N GLY A 325 -26.99 35.83 -11.89
CA GLY A 325 -26.48 36.81 -10.92
C GLY A 325 -25.81 36.22 -9.67
N THR A 326 -25.81 34.90 -9.52
CA THR A 326 -25.01 34.17 -8.52
C THR A 326 -23.54 34.19 -8.92
N ARG A 327 -22.63 34.19 -7.95
CA ARG A 327 -21.19 34.07 -8.21
C ARG A 327 -20.76 32.61 -8.25
N ARG A 328 -19.82 32.30 -9.14
CA ARG A 328 -19.22 30.98 -9.24
C ARG A 328 -18.57 30.55 -7.92
N SER A 329 -18.68 29.27 -7.62
CA SER A 329 -18.07 28.65 -6.44
C SER A 329 -17.48 27.29 -6.78
N THR A 330 -16.46 26.88 -6.03
CA THR A 330 -15.80 25.59 -6.15
C THR A 330 -15.71 24.94 -4.79
N ARG A 331 -16.15 23.69 -4.69
CA ARG A 331 -15.95 22.84 -3.52
C ARG A 331 -14.95 21.74 -3.86
N VAL A 332 -13.87 21.65 -3.10
CA VAL A 332 -12.87 20.59 -3.21
C VAL A 332 -13.04 19.64 -2.04
N GLN A 333 -13.36 18.38 -2.30
CA GLN A 333 -13.51 17.32 -1.30
C GLN A 333 -12.28 16.43 -1.30
N PHE A 334 -11.65 16.29 -0.14
CA PHE A 334 -10.49 15.42 0.05
C PHE A 334 -10.91 14.11 0.72
N MET A 335 -10.44 13.00 0.16
CA MET A 335 -10.69 11.66 0.71
C MET A 335 -9.36 10.93 0.86
N CYS A 336 -9.32 10.01 1.82
CA CYS A 336 -8.15 9.16 2.03
C CYS A 336 -7.83 8.37 0.75
N GLY A 337 -6.70 8.69 0.13
CA GLY A 337 -6.14 7.99 -1.02
C GLY A 337 -5.02 7.01 -0.66
N ALA A 338 -4.54 6.25 -1.64
CA ALA A 338 -3.31 5.46 -1.51
C ALA A 338 -2.08 6.35 -1.29
N GLU A 339 -0.97 5.72 -0.92
CA GLU A 339 0.34 6.38 -0.85
C GLU A 339 0.78 6.88 -2.23
N ASN A 340 1.29 8.12 -2.26
CA ASN A 340 1.85 8.75 -3.46
C ASN A 340 0.96 8.65 -4.71
N THR A 341 -0.37 8.66 -4.54
CA THR A 341 -1.31 8.71 -5.67
C THR A 341 -0.95 9.89 -6.57
N THR A 342 -0.54 9.60 -7.80
CA THR A 342 -0.35 10.61 -8.85
C THR A 342 -1.67 11.15 -9.37
N GLN A 343 -2.80 10.60 -8.90
CA GLN A 343 -4.13 11.09 -9.24
C GLN A 343 -4.36 12.41 -8.52
N GLY A 344 -4.19 13.49 -9.27
CA GLY A 344 -4.57 14.84 -8.86
C GLY A 344 -6.08 15.02 -8.73
N PRO A 345 -6.54 16.26 -8.56
CA PRO A 345 -7.96 16.57 -8.47
C PRO A 345 -8.72 16.11 -9.72
N LYS A 346 -9.90 15.53 -9.52
CA LYS A 346 -10.85 15.14 -10.57
C LYS A 346 -12.11 15.98 -10.47
N LEU A 347 -12.59 16.47 -11.61
CA LEU A 347 -13.89 17.09 -11.72
C LEU A 347 -14.98 16.02 -11.54
N LEU A 348 -15.85 16.18 -10.55
CA LEU A 348 -17.02 15.31 -10.39
C LEU A 348 -18.22 15.88 -11.14
N GLU A 349 -18.52 17.16 -10.93
CA GLU A 349 -19.74 17.75 -11.47
C GLU A 349 -19.64 19.28 -11.58
N GLU A 350 -20.34 19.84 -12.57
CA GLU A 350 -20.74 21.24 -12.59
C GLU A 350 -22.21 21.33 -12.22
N LEU A 351 -22.49 21.68 -10.97
CA LEU A 351 -23.83 21.87 -10.43
C LEU A 351 -24.42 23.22 -10.89
N ASP A 352 -25.62 23.19 -11.45
CA ASP A 352 -26.43 24.36 -11.82
C ASP A 352 -25.71 25.44 -12.67
N ASP A 353 -24.75 25.04 -13.51
CA ASP A 353 -23.87 25.91 -14.33
C ASP A 353 -23.05 26.94 -13.53
N CYS A 354 -23.01 26.89 -12.20
CA CYS A 354 -22.42 27.93 -11.35
C CYS A 354 -21.57 27.40 -10.19
N SER A 355 -21.70 26.12 -9.85
CA SER A 355 -20.96 25.49 -8.75
C SER A 355 -20.15 24.32 -9.27
N THR A 356 -18.88 24.24 -8.90
CA THR A 356 -17.95 23.20 -9.35
C THR A 356 -17.60 22.28 -8.19
N LEU A 357 -17.78 20.98 -8.36
CA LEU A 357 -17.40 19.97 -7.38
C LEU A 357 -16.18 19.19 -7.85
N ILE A 358 -15.12 19.24 -7.06
CA ILE A 358 -13.85 18.56 -7.31
C ILE A 358 -13.62 17.56 -6.19
N ALA A 359 -13.21 16.35 -6.56
CA ALA A 359 -12.72 15.35 -5.63
C ALA A 359 -11.22 15.19 -5.74
N TRP A 360 -10.56 14.98 -4.61
CA TRP A 360 -9.14 14.65 -4.57
C TRP A 360 -8.88 13.53 -3.55
N ASN A 361 -8.46 12.39 -4.06
CA ASN A 361 -7.95 11.30 -3.24
C ASN A 361 -6.48 11.56 -2.90
N THR A 362 -6.17 11.80 -1.63
CA THR A 362 -4.81 12.09 -1.16
C THR A 362 -4.54 11.40 0.15
N GLU A 363 -3.30 11.00 0.36
CA GLU A 363 -2.85 10.41 1.62
C GLU A 363 -2.98 11.34 2.81
N LEU A 364 -2.89 12.64 2.57
CA LEU A 364 -2.97 13.67 3.60
C LEU A 364 -4.39 13.81 4.19
N ALA A 365 -5.38 13.18 3.55
CA ALA A 365 -6.75 13.06 4.04
C ALA A 365 -7.02 11.71 4.75
N CYS A 366 -5.99 10.89 4.96
CA CYS A 366 -6.11 9.63 5.71
C CYS A 366 -5.89 9.85 7.20
N GLU A 367 -6.92 9.57 7.98
CA GLU A 367 -6.82 9.51 9.44
C GLU A 367 -6.29 8.14 9.91
N HIS A 368 -6.84 7.07 9.35
CA HIS A 368 -6.47 5.68 9.66
C HIS A 368 -6.21 4.93 8.36
N ARG A 369 -5.17 4.08 8.38
CA ARG A 369 -4.80 3.21 7.26
C ARG A 369 -4.64 1.78 7.74
N ILE A 370 -5.24 0.85 7.01
CA ILE A 370 -5.06 -0.57 7.23
C ILE A 370 -4.07 -1.16 6.25
N LEU A 371 -3.31 -2.15 6.73
CA LEU A 371 -2.53 -3.02 5.87
C LEU A 371 -3.49 -3.81 4.98
N CYS A 372 -3.20 -3.87 3.69
CA CYS A 372 -4.00 -4.69 2.77
C CYS A 372 -3.47 -6.13 2.66
N GLN A 373 -3.02 -6.70 3.78
CA GLN A 373 -2.37 -8.01 3.84
C GLN A 373 -2.97 -8.88 4.94
N ALA A 374 -3.14 -10.16 4.65
CA ALA A 374 -3.66 -11.17 5.55
C ALA A 374 -2.64 -12.29 5.75
N PHE A 375 -2.53 -12.79 6.98
CA PHE A 375 -1.51 -13.78 7.35
C PHE A 375 -2.04 -14.86 8.30
N ASP A 376 -1.52 -16.08 8.14
CA ASP A 376 -1.74 -17.26 9.01
C ASP A 376 -0.51 -18.18 8.93
N GLY A 377 0.46 -17.97 9.83
CA GLY A 377 1.68 -18.78 9.96
C GLY A 377 2.56 -18.83 8.70
N ASP A 378 2.33 -19.79 7.81
CA ASP A 378 3.11 -19.97 6.59
C ASP A 378 2.49 -19.26 5.37
N ASN A 379 1.30 -18.66 5.53
CA ASN A 379 0.55 -18.07 4.43
C ASN A 379 0.48 -16.55 4.56
N LEU A 380 0.85 -15.85 3.49
CA LEU A 380 0.65 -14.42 3.29
C LEU A 380 -0.16 -14.22 2.01
N VAL A 381 -1.25 -13.45 2.12
CA VAL A 381 -2.05 -12.98 0.99
C VAL A 381 -2.00 -11.46 1.00
N ASP A 382 -1.55 -10.89 -0.12
CA ASP A 382 -1.47 -9.44 -0.32
C ASP A 382 -2.58 -9.00 -1.26
N LEU A 383 -3.55 -8.24 -0.75
CA LEU A 383 -4.69 -7.70 -1.49
C LEU A 383 -4.42 -6.29 -2.04
N SER A 384 -3.25 -5.69 -1.80
CA SER A 384 -2.87 -4.37 -2.33
C SER A 384 -3.10 -4.23 -3.85
N PRO A 385 -2.85 -5.25 -4.70
CA PRO A 385 -3.14 -5.15 -6.15
C PRO A 385 -4.61 -4.92 -6.50
N LEU A 386 -5.54 -5.24 -5.59
CA LEU A 386 -6.98 -5.03 -5.77
C LEU A 386 -7.43 -3.63 -5.37
N ILE A 387 -6.61 -2.85 -4.69
CA ILE A 387 -6.94 -1.45 -4.40
C ILE A 387 -7.09 -0.73 -5.74
N SER A 388 -8.24 -0.07 -5.92
CA SER A 388 -8.55 0.66 -7.14
C SER A 388 -8.50 2.16 -6.89
N PHE A 389 -7.94 2.89 -7.86
CA PHE A 389 -7.67 4.32 -7.73
C PHE A 389 -8.45 5.16 -8.73
N ASP A 390 -8.76 4.59 -9.88
CA ASP A 390 -9.44 5.26 -10.98
C ASP A 390 -10.95 4.98 -11.00
N ASN A 391 -11.38 3.77 -10.62
CA ASN A 391 -12.78 3.34 -10.65
C ASN A 391 -13.18 2.50 -9.43
N ASN A 392 -14.46 2.52 -9.04
CA ASN A 392 -14.97 1.59 -8.04
C ASN A 392 -15.23 0.22 -8.66
N TYR A 393 -15.13 -0.84 -7.86
CA TYR A 393 -15.74 -2.11 -8.24
C TYR A 393 -17.24 -2.02 -8.03
N GLU A 394 -17.99 -2.47 -9.03
CA GLU A 394 -19.43 -2.30 -9.03
C GLU A 394 -20.19 -3.62 -9.18
N VAL A 395 -21.31 -3.73 -8.47
CA VAL A 395 -22.22 -4.87 -8.55
C VAL A 395 -23.64 -4.34 -8.63
N THR A 396 -24.46 -4.82 -9.56
CA THR A 396 -25.87 -4.44 -9.64
C THR A 396 -26.77 -5.66 -9.46
N VAL A 397 -27.64 -5.63 -8.45
CA VAL A 397 -28.59 -6.70 -8.12
C VAL A 397 -29.93 -6.08 -7.73
N ASN A 398 -31.02 -6.49 -8.38
CA ASN A 398 -32.40 -6.09 -8.00
C ASN A 398 -32.61 -4.58 -7.78
N ARG A 399 -32.21 -3.74 -8.74
CA ARG A 399 -32.26 -2.26 -8.64
C ARG A 399 -31.44 -1.69 -7.47
N SER A 400 -30.50 -2.43 -6.92
CA SER A 400 -29.46 -1.93 -6.02
C SER A 400 -28.11 -2.00 -6.71
N ARG A 401 -27.34 -0.92 -6.65
CA ARG A 401 -25.97 -0.84 -7.14
C ARG A 401 -25.03 -0.69 -5.95
N PHE A 402 -24.01 -1.53 -5.91
CA PHE A 402 -23.00 -1.58 -4.87
C PHE A 402 -21.70 -1.04 -5.43
N PHE A 403 -21.05 -0.17 -4.67
CA PHE A 403 -19.74 0.39 -4.98
C PHE A 403 -18.78 -0.08 -3.91
N VAL A 404 -17.65 -0.63 -4.32
CA VAL A 404 -16.69 -1.26 -3.42
C VAL A 404 -15.29 -0.82 -3.81
N ASN A 405 -14.46 -0.53 -2.81
CA ASN A 405 -13.03 -0.50 -2.97
C ASN A 405 -12.39 -1.44 -1.92
N VAL A 406 -11.15 -1.85 -2.16
CA VAL A 406 -10.43 -2.79 -1.29
C VAL A 406 -9.46 -2.03 -0.41
N CYS A 407 -9.51 -2.25 0.90
CA CYS A 407 -8.69 -1.62 1.94
C CYS A 407 -8.70 -0.08 2.00
N ARG A 408 -9.43 0.58 1.11
CA ARG A 408 -9.52 2.02 0.94
C ARG A 408 -10.98 2.43 0.77
N PRO A 409 -11.31 3.71 0.99
CA PRO A 409 -12.63 4.23 0.69
C PRO A 409 -13.02 4.07 -0.78
N VAL A 410 -14.33 4.01 -1.04
CA VAL A 410 -14.88 4.13 -2.39
C VAL A 410 -14.49 5.48 -2.98
N LEU A 411 -14.11 5.44 -4.25
CA LEU A 411 -13.84 6.63 -5.02
C LEU A 411 -15.16 7.40 -5.22
N PRO A 412 -15.12 8.73 -5.21
CA PRO A 412 -16.29 9.53 -5.46
C PRO A 412 -16.72 9.40 -6.92
N PHE A 413 -18.02 9.45 -7.14
CA PHE A 413 -18.64 9.39 -8.46
C PHE A 413 -19.78 10.40 -8.52
N THR A 414 -20.01 10.99 -9.70
CA THR A 414 -21.07 11.98 -9.92
C THR A 414 -22.43 11.38 -9.57
N GLY A 415 -23.20 12.05 -8.70
CA GLY A 415 -24.50 11.56 -8.24
C GLY A 415 -24.45 10.40 -7.24
N LEU A 416 -23.29 10.08 -6.65
CA LEU A 416 -23.18 9.08 -5.58
C LEU A 416 -23.02 9.75 -4.21
N GLY A 417 -24.09 9.77 -3.40
CA GLY A 417 -24.12 10.42 -2.08
C GLY A 417 -23.64 9.59 -0.88
N CYS A 418 -22.72 8.64 -1.08
CA CYS A 418 -22.28 7.74 0.01
C CYS A 418 -21.61 8.51 1.16
N PRO A 419 -21.78 8.06 2.42
CA PRO A 419 -21.03 8.62 3.54
C PRO A 419 -19.51 8.62 3.26
N PRO A 420 -18.81 9.76 3.42
CA PRO A 420 -17.39 9.88 3.14
C PRO A 420 -16.54 8.85 3.88
N GLY A 421 -15.54 8.29 3.22
CA GLY A 421 -14.65 7.28 3.81
C GLY A 421 -15.18 5.84 3.78
N SER A 422 -16.43 5.61 3.36
CA SER A 422 -17.02 4.26 3.23
C SER A 422 -16.15 3.36 2.35
N GLY A 423 -15.84 2.14 2.79
CA GLY A 423 -15.11 1.14 1.98
C GLY A 423 -16.03 0.43 0.99
N ALA A 424 -17.31 0.34 1.33
CA ALA A 424 -18.36 -0.14 0.45
C ALA A 424 -19.64 0.68 0.67
N CYS A 425 -20.43 0.84 -0.39
CA CYS A 425 -21.66 1.60 -0.38
C CYS A 425 -22.73 0.92 -1.26
N VAL A 426 -24.00 1.12 -0.91
CA VAL A 426 -25.15 0.71 -1.72
C VAL A 426 -25.99 1.92 -2.06
N ALA A 427 -26.53 1.94 -3.28
CA ALA A 427 -27.52 2.90 -3.75
C ALA A 427 -28.68 2.17 -4.43
N HIS A 428 -29.89 2.70 -4.32
CA HIS A 428 -31.03 2.30 -5.13
C HIS A 428 -30.94 2.93 -6.52
N VAL A 429 -31.35 2.20 -7.55
CA VAL A 429 -31.37 2.65 -8.94
C VAL A 429 -32.82 2.87 -9.35
N GLU A 430 -33.18 4.14 -9.53
CA GLU A 430 -34.49 4.56 -10.02
C GLU A 430 -34.67 4.21 -11.51
N GLU A 431 -35.90 4.30 -12.03
CA GLU A 431 -36.19 3.92 -13.43
C GLU A 431 -35.52 4.83 -14.46
N ASN A 432 -35.22 6.08 -14.07
CA ASN A 432 -34.47 7.05 -14.88
C ASN A 432 -32.94 6.81 -14.82
N GLY A 433 -32.47 5.85 -14.01
CA GLY A 433 -31.04 5.56 -13.80
C GLY A 433 -30.37 6.39 -12.70
N GLU A 434 -31.11 7.27 -12.03
CA GLU A 434 -30.62 8.06 -10.89
C GLU A 434 -30.36 7.17 -9.68
N LEU A 435 -29.35 7.55 -8.88
CA LEU A 435 -29.01 6.88 -7.64
C LEU A 435 -29.67 7.59 -6.48
N THR A 436 -30.36 6.83 -5.63
CA THR A 436 -31.03 7.34 -4.42
C THR A 436 -30.77 6.41 -3.24
N GLN A 437 -31.10 6.84 -2.03
CA GLN A 437 -31.03 6.01 -0.81
C GLN A 437 -29.64 5.39 -0.60
N GLU A 438 -28.62 6.24 -0.59
CA GLU A 438 -27.23 5.83 -0.48
C GLU A 438 -26.85 5.54 0.97
N PHE A 439 -26.35 4.33 1.22
CA PHE A 439 -25.96 3.88 2.56
C PHE A 439 -24.56 3.29 2.56
N SER A 440 -23.80 3.62 3.61
CA SER A 440 -22.51 2.99 3.86
C SER A 440 -22.71 1.54 4.30
N LEU A 441 -21.98 0.63 3.68
CA LEU A 441 -21.88 -0.78 4.09
C LEU A 441 -20.66 -1.02 4.99
N GLY A 442 -20.06 0.04 5.53
CA GLY A 442 -18.98 0.02 6.48
C GLY A 442 -17.70 0.71 5.98
N TYR A 443 -16.75 0.82 6.90
CA TYR A 443 -15.50 1.55 6.72
C TYR A 443 -14.27 0.61 6.74
N PRO A 444 -13.19 0.96 6.02
CA PRO A 444 -11.97 0.16 5.92
C PRO A 444 -11.07 0.34 7.16
N HIS A 445 -11.56 -0.06 8.33
CA HIS A 445 -10.84 0.08 9.60
C HIS A 445 -10.02 -1.16 9.99
N PHE A 446 -10.28 -2.32 9.36
CA PHE A 446 -9.60 -3.57 9.70
C PHE A 446 -8.90 -4.21 8.50
N SER A 447 -7.63 -4.55 8.69
CA SER A 447 -6.86 -5.36 7.75
C SER A 447 -7.55 -6.71 7.49
N PRO A 448 -7.40 -7.29 6.29
CA PRO A 448 -7.97 -8.59 5.98
C PRO A 448 -7.34 -9.69 6.85
N VAL A 449 -8.10 -10.76 7.09
CA VAL A 449 -7.67 -11.93 7.87
C VAL A 449 -7.74 -13.18 7.01
N LEU A 450 -6.95 -14.20 7.35
CA LEU A 450 -7.11 -15.53 6.77
C LEU A 450 -8.03 -16.36 7.65
N ASP A 451 -9.15 -16.82 7.10
CA ASP A 451 -10.05 -17.79 7.74
C ASP A 451 -9.98 -19.10 6.96
N LYS A 452 -9.38 -20.15 7.57
CA LYS A 452 -9.17 -21.47 6.95
C LYS A 452 -8.48 -21.39 5.57
N GLY A 453 -7.54 -20.45 5.42
CA GLY A 453 -6.79 -20.21 4.18
C GLY A 453 -7.49 -19.32 3.16
N GLU A 454 -8.72 -18.87 3.41
CA GLU A 454 -9.43 -17.90 2.58
C GLU A 454 -9.21 -16.48 3.13
N ALA A 455 -8.87 -15.53 2.26
CA ALA A 455 -8.72 -14.14 2.68
C ALA A 455 -10.10 -13.49 2.80
N VAL A 456 -10.38 -12.90 3.97
CA VAL A 456 -11.64 -12.25 4.29
C VAL A 456 -11.38 -10.82 4.72
N LEU A 457 -11.97 -9.86 4.00
CA LEU A 457 -11.99 -8.45 4.36
C LEU A 457 -13.38 -8.08 4.89
N LYS A 458 -13.45 -7.35 6.02
CA LYS A 458 -14.71 -6.92 6.61
C LYS A 458 -14.73 -5.41 6.79
N TYR A 459 -15.83 -4.80 6.36
CA TYR A 459 -16.15 -3.41 6.65
C TYR A 459 -17.31 -3.34 7.62
N MET A 460 -17.11 -2.59 8.68
CA MET A 460 -18.02 -2.50 9.82
C MET A 460 -18.45 -1.06 10.02
N LEU A 461 -19.41 -0.86 10.92
CA LEU A 461 -19.87 0.45 11.36
C LEU A 461 -20.51 1.31 10.27
N GLY A 462 -21.21 0.70 9.31
CA GLY A 462 -21.90 1.42 8.25
C GLY A 462 -23.14 2.17 8.73
N SER A 463 -23.99 2.54 7.78
CA SER A 463 -25.25 3.24 8.07
C SER A 463 -26.19 2.40 8.94
N PRO A 464 -27.13 3.00 9.68
CA PRO A 464 -28.12 2.26 10.46
C PRO A 464 -28.94 1.28 9.60
N CYS A 465 -29.11 0.05 10.06
CA CYS A 465 -29.97 -0.93 9.40
C CYS A 465 -31.45 -0.50 9.51
N PRO A 466 -32.24 -0.48 8.42
CA PRO A 466 -33.65 -0.07 8.46
C PRO A 466 -34.57 -1.04 9.22
N VAL A 467 -34.19 -2.32 9.30
CA VAL A 467 -35.05 -3.41 9.80
C VAL A 467 -34.86 -3.64 11.29
N VAL A 468 -33.62 -3.57 11.76
CA VAL A 468 -33.25 -3.84 13.15
C VAL A 468 -32.26 -2.80 13.65
N ARG A 469 -32.08 -2.71 14.98
CA ARG A 469 -31.20 -1.71 15.62
C ARG A 469 -29.70 -2.10 15.55
N THR A 470 -29.21 -2.44 14.37
CA THR A 470 -27.80 -2.72 14.06
C THR A 470 -27.25 -1.71 13.05
N GLN A 471 -25.95 -1.77 12.77
CA GLN A 471 -25.31 -1.02 11.68
C GLN A 471 -25.03 -1.98 10.53
N MET A 472 -25.15 -1.48 9.30
CA MET A 472 -24.81 -2.23 8.10
C MET A 472 -23.33 -2.60 8.11
N SER A 473 -23.01 -3.78 7.58
CA SER A 473 -21.64 -4.25 7.42
C SER A 473 -21.51 -5.09 6.16
N SER A 474 -20.29 -5.23 5.66
CA SER A 474 -19.98 -6.05 4.49
C SER A 474 -18.78 -6.95 4.73
N SER A 475 -18.80 -8.12 4.12
CA SER A 475 -17.68 -9.06 4.11
C SER A 475 -17.38 -9.52 2.69
N PHE A 476 -16.10 -9.53 2.34
CA PHE A 476 -15.58 -9.91 1.03
C PHE A 476 -14.70 -11.13 1.20
N HIS A 477 -15.07 -12.21 0.53
CA HIS A 477 -14.45 -13.53 0.62
C HIS A 477 -13.70 -13.80 -0.68
N PHE A 478 -12.37 -13.70 -0.64
CA PHE A 478 -11.53 -13.76 -1.83
C PHE A 478 -11.13 -15.20 -2.15
N LYS A 479 -11.49 -15.64 -3.36
CA LYS A 479 -11.28 -17.01 -3.83
C LYS A 479 -10.32 -17.02 -5.01
N CYS A 480 -9.36 -17.93 -5.00
CA CYS A 480 -8.39 -18.04 -6.08
C CYS A 480 -9.09 -18.44 -7.39
N ASP A 481 -8.87 -17.63 -8.42
CA ASP A 481 -9.13 -17.95 -9.82
C ASP A 481 -8.03 -17.31 -10.66
N VAL A 482 -7.09 -18.14 -11.13
CA VAL A 482 -5.92 -17.68 -11.89
C VAL A 482 -6.30 -16.91 -13.17
N SER A 483 -7.49 -17.17 -13.72
CA SER A 483 -7.96 -16.56 -14.97
C SER A 483 -8.71 -15.25 -14.77
N ALA A 484 -9.09 -14.91 -13.53
CA ALA A 484 -9.96 -13.78 -13.23
C ALA A 484 -9.22 -12.42 -13.21
N GLY A 485 -7.88 -12.40 -13.18
CA GLY A 485 -7.12 -11.17 -12.94
C GLY A 485 -7.56 -10.50 -11.62
N LYS A 486 -7.83 -9.20 -11.63
CA LYS A 486 -8.43 -8.51 -10.46
C LYS A 486 -9.84 -9.02 -10.10
N GLY A 487 -10.58 -9.53 -11.09
CA GLY A 487 -11.95 -9.99 -10.91
C GLY A 487 -12.91 -8.90 -10.44
N ALA A 488 -14.09 -9.31 -9.97
CA ALA A 488 -15.10 -8.42 -9.39
C ALA A 488 -15.88 -9.14 -8.28
N PRO A 489 -16.38 -8.41 -7.27
CA PRO A 489 -17.21 -8.99 -6.23
C PRO A 489 -18.58 -9.41 -6.78
N VAL A 490 -19.17 -10.44 -6.18
CA VAL A 490 -20.50 -10.92 -6.47
C VAL A 490 -21.28 -11.04 -5.16
N LEU A 491 -22.43 -10.37 -5.08
CA LEU A 491 -23.29 -10.44 -3.89
C LEU A 491 -23.80 -11.88 -3.70
N LYS A 492 -23.52 -12.45 -2.54
CA LYS A 492 -23.89 -13.82 -2.17
C LYS A 492 -25.16 -13.89 -1.35
N SER A 493 -25.24 -13.08 -0.30
CA SER A 493 -26.37 -13.04 0.62
C SER A 493 -26.43 -11.73 1.40
N ILE A 494 -27.63 -11.38 1.84
CA ILE A 494 -27.89 -10.29 2.77
C ILE A 494 -28.67 -10.90 3.94
N THR A 495 -28.17 -10.74 5.16
CA THR A 495 -28.86 -11.22 6.36
C THR A 495 -29.95 -10.24 6.81
N GLN A 496 -30.85 -10.69 7.71
CA GLN A 496 -31.92 -9.83 8.25
C GLN A 496 -31.39 -8.65 9.09
N ASP A 497 -30.18 -8.76 9.62
CA ASP A 497 -29.47 -7.73 10.38
C ASP A 497 -28.56 -6.84 9.51
N CYS A 498 -28.80 -6.82 8.19
CA CYS A 498 -28.09 -6.00 7.21
C CYS A 498 -26.58 -6.29 7.10
N GLN A 499 -26.18 -7.57 7.21
CA GLN A 499 -24.83 -8.00 6.88
C GLN A 499 -24.80 -8.48 5.43
N TYR A 500 -23.95 -7.85 4.62
CA TYR A 500 -23.79 -8.13 3.21
C TYR A 500 -22.57 -9.04 3.00
N GLN A 501 -22.74 -10.13 2.28
CA GLN A 501 -21.66 -11.04 1.96
C GLN A 501 -21.41 -11.06 0.45
N PHE A 502 -20.15 -10.89 0.07
CA PHE A 502 -19.68 -10.93 -1.30
C PHE A 502 -18.63 -12.03 -1.48
N ASP A 503 -18.78 -12.81 -2.56
CA ASP A 503 -17.73 -13.69 -3.06
C ASP A 503 -16.93 -12.94 -4.12
N TRP A 504 -15.60 -13.00 -4.09
CA TRP A 504 -14.74 -12.33 -5.05
C TRP A 504 -13.70 -13.29 -5.60
N LYS A 505 -13.87 -13.70 -6.87
CA LYS A 505 -12.88 -14.54 -7.55
C LYS A 505 -11.78 -13.68 -8.15
N THR A 506 -10.53 -13.97 -7.84
CA THR A 506 -9.37 -13.18 -8.28
C THR A 506 -8.10 -14.02 -8.37
N SER A 507 -7.19 -13.64 -9.27
CA SER A 507 -5.84 -14.21 -9.36
C SER A 507 -4.92 -13.74 -8.24
N VAL A 508 -5.28 -12.65 -7.53
CA VAL A 508 -4.44 -12.01 -6.50
C VAL A 508 -4.22 -12.91 -5.28
N VAL A 509 -5.23 -13.70 -4.93
CA VAL A 509 -5.14 -14.64 -3.79
C VAL A 509 -4.66 -16.03 -4.21
N CYS A 510 -4.30 -16.21 -5.48
CA CYS A 510 -3.79 -17.48 -5.94
C CYS A 510 -2.35 -17.73 -5.47
N PRO A 511 -2.02 -18.96 -5.06
CA PRO A 511 -0.65 -19.33 -4.77
C PRO A 511 0.25 -19.09 -5.99
N ARG A 512 1.45 -18.53 -5.78
CA ARG A 512 2.47 -18.44 -6.83
C ARG A 512 2.86 -19.84 -7.30
N SER A 513 3.08 -19.97 -8.62
CA SER A 513 3.48 -21.23 -9.24
C SER A 513 4.96 -21.16 -9.61
N GLU A 514 5.78 -21.98 -8.96
CA GLU A 514 7.18 -22.17 -9.34
C GLU A 514 7.29 -23.36 -10.30
N GLN A 515 8.00 -23.17 -11.41
CA GLN A 515 8.30 -24.22 -12.37
C GLN A 515 9.79 -24.21 -12.71
N VAL A 516 10.41 -25.38 -12.65
CA VAL A 516 11.74 -25.60 -13.21
C VAL A 516 11.57 -25.85 -14.71
N VAL A 517 12.17 -25.01 -15.54
CA VAL A 517 12.12 -25.18 -17.00
C VAL A 517 13.27 -26.06 -17.40
N SER A 518 12.98 -27.15 -18.12
CA SER A 518 14.02 -28.04 -18.63
C SER A 518 14.63 -27.45 -19.90
N ASP A 519 15.92 -27.71 -20.12
CA ASP A 519 16.68 -27.28 -21.32
C ASP A 519 16.03 -27.75 -22.65
N SER A 520 15.09 -28.70 -22.58
CA SER A 520 14.34 -29.23 -23.73
C SER A 520 13.11 -28.43 -24.15
N ASP A 521 12.69 -27.41 -23.39
CA ASP A 521 11.45 -26.65 -23.63
C ASP A 521 11.58 -25.48 -24.63
N ASN A 522 12.72 -25.34 -25.33
CA ASN A 522 12.95 -24.34 -26.38
C ASN A 522 12.55 -22.89 -25.99
N TYR A 523 12.76 -22.49 -24.73
CA TYR A 523 12.39 -21.17 -24.19
C TYR A 523 10.89 -20.83 -24.27
N VAL A 524 10.04 -21.86 -24.26
CA VAL A 524 8.59 -21.72 -24.16
C VAL A 524 8.13 -22.06 -22.75
N LEU A 525 7.73 -21.05 -21.98
CA LEU A 525 7.32 -21.21 -20.58
C LEU A 525 5.86 -21.66 -20.53
N ARG A 526 5.59 -22.86 -20.01
CA ARG A 526 4.23 -23.40 -19.96
C ARG A 526 3.56 -23.12 -18.63
N ASN A 527 2.55 -22.26 -18.62
CA ASN A 527 1.72 -22.08 -17.44
C ASN A 527 0.62 -23.16 -17.40
N LYS A 528 0.77 -24.14 -16.50
CA LYS A 528 -0.21 -25.25 -16.37
C LYS A 528 -1.56 -24.78 -15.83
N GLU A 529 -1.56 -23.81 -14.92
CA GLU A 529 -2.78 -23.29 -14.28
C GLU A 529 -3.67 -22.55 -15.29
N LEU A 530 -3.06 -21.78 -16.18
CA LEU A 530 -3.76 -21.05 -17.23
C LEU A 530 -3.91 -21.85 -18.54
N ASN A 531 -3.26 -23.02 -18.65
CA ASN A 531 -3.11 -23.75 -19.90
C ASN A 531 -2.58 -22.87 -21.06
N THR A 532 -1.64 -21.97 -20.73
CA THR A 532 -1.01 -21.04 -21.68
C THR A 532 0.47 -21.30 -21.81
N ALA A 533 1.09 -20.71 -22.83
CA ALA A 533 2.52 -20.76 -23.05
C ALA A 533 3.06 -19.37 -23.41
N ILE A 534 4.13 -18.94 -22.74
CA ILE A 534 4.86 -17.71 -23.07
C ILE A 534 6.05 -18.11 -23.92
N ASP A 535 6.05 -17.65 -25.17
CA ASP A 535 7.14 -17.90 -26.10
C ASP A 535 8.19 -16.79 -26.01
N LEU A 536 9.34 -17.09 -25.40
CA LEU A 536 10.44 -16.13 -25.27
C LEU A 536 11.36 -16.11 -26.51
N ARG A 537 11.14 -16.96 -27.51
CA ARG A 537 11.97 -17.02 -28.73
C ARG A 537 12.13 -15.70 -29.48
N PRO A 538 11.13 -14.78 -29.52
CA PRO A 538 11.31 -13.46 -30.12
C PRO A 538 12.40 -12.63 -29.43
N LEU A 539 12.61 -12.79 -28.12
CA LEU A 539 13.68 -12.12 -27.39
C LEU A 539 15.06 -12.68 -27.76
N CYS A 540 15.14 -13.90 -28.31
CA CYS A 540 16.36 -14.48 -28.86
C CYS A 540 16.83 -13.83 -30.17
N LYS A 541 16.01 -12.99 -30.81
CA LYS A 541 16.34 -12.38 -32.12
C LYS A 541 17.26 -11.17 -32.00
N HIS A 542 17.40 -10.60 -30.80
CA HIS A 542 18.37 -9.54 -30.54
C HIS A 542 19.64 -10.16 -29.94
N ASP A 543 20.76 -10.00 -30.63
CA ASP A 543 22.07 -10.41 -30.13
C ASP A 543 22.37 -9.64 -28.83
N VAL A 544 22.41 -10.38 -27.72
CA VAL A 544 22.97 -10.01 -26.41
C VAL A 544 22.69 -8.57 -25.93
N HIS A 545 21.82 -8.43 -24.92
CA HIS A 545 21.57 -7.14 -24.29
C HIS A 545 22.73 -6.72 -23.39
N LYS A 546 23.41 -5.62 -23.74
CA LYS A 546 24.47 -5.02 -22.93
C LYS A 546 23.88 -4.02 -21.93
N VAL A 547 24.18 -4.23 -20.65
CA VAL A 547 23.79 -3.34 -19.54
C VAL A 547 25.05 -2.84 -18.84
N ILE A 548 25.22 -1.52 -18.71
CA ILE A 548 26.36 -0.94 -18.00
C ILE A 548 25.85 -0.34 -16.69
N LYS A 549 26.38 -0.78 -15.55
CA LYS A 549 26.01 -0.27 -14.22
C LYS A 549 27.20 -0.29 -13.28
N GLY A 550 27.44 0.82 -12.57
CA GLY A 550 28.59 0.95 -11.64
C GLY A 550 29.96 0.72 -12.32
N GLY A 551 30.12 1.15 -13.57
CA GLY A 551 31.33 0.91 -14.38
C GLY A 551 31.53 -0.54 -14.83
N LYS A 552 30.66 -1.47 -14.45
CA LYS A 552 30.68 -2.87 -14.86
C LYS A 552 29.75 -3.08 -16.06
N THR A 553 30.17 -3.96 -16.95
CA THR A 553 29.38 -4.34 -18.13
C THR A 553 28.81 -5.74 -17.93
N PHE A 554 27.49 -5.84 -18.02
CA PHE A 554 26.73 -7.08 -17.99
C PHE A 554 26.16 -7.36 -19.38
N TYR A 555 26.03 -8.64 -19.69
CA TYR A 555 25.44 -9.12 -20.92
C TYR A 555 24.33 -10.11 -20.54
N LEU A 556 23.13 -9.88 -21.09
CA LEU A 556 21.99 -10.76 -20.95
C LEU A 556 21.74 -11.43 -22.30
N ASN A 557 21.80 -12.74 -22.30
CA ASN A 557 21.68 -13.61 -23.45
C ASN A 557 20.70 -14.73 -23.11
N LEU A 558 19.40 -14.43 -23.15
CA LEU A 558 18.34 -15.37 -22.73
C LEU A 558 18.37 -16.70 -23.48
N CYS A 559 19.04 -16.78 -24.65
CA CYS A 559 18.98 -17.92 -25.56
C CYS A 559 20.36 -18.50 -25.91
N SER A 560 21.35 -18.27 -25.04
CA SER A 560 22.62 -18.99 -25.01
C SER A 560 23.35 -19.09 -26.37
N SER A 561 23.63 -17.96 -27.03
CA SER A 561 24.68 -17.97 -28.05
C SER A 561 26.03 -18.30 -27.42
N LYS A 562 26.66 -19.41 -27.83
CA LYS A 562 28.00 -19.86 -27.37
C LYS A 562 29.14 -18.83 -27.63
N THR A 563 28.87 -17.72 -28.32
CA THR A 563 29.88 -16.71 -28.66
C THR A 563 30.09 -15.65 -27.58
N THR A 564 29.11 -15.43 -26.69
CA THR A 564 29.15 -14.38 -25.66
C THR A 564 28.66 -14.96 -24.34
N CYS A 565 29.33 -14.66 -23.22
CA CYS A 565 29.05 -15.22 -21.89
C CYS A 565 29.40 -16.71 -21.70
N ASP A 566 30.17 -17.33 -22.60
CA ASP A 566 30.56 -18.75 -22.53
C ASP A 566 29.38 -19.73 -22.33
N GLY A 567 28.18 -19.35 -22.82
CA GLY A 567 26.96 -20.15 -22.70
C GLY A 567 26.03 -19.76 -21.56
N ALA A 568 26.43 -18.84 -20.67
CA ALA A 568 25.59 -18.32 -19.60
C ALA A 568 24.52 -17.35 -20.10
N ALA A 569 23.35 -17.40 -19.48
CA ALA A 569 22.24 -16.51 -19.82
C ALA A 569 22.46 -15.08 -19.32
N VAL A 570 23.21 -14.94 -18.23
CA VAL A 570 23.65 -13.65 -17.68
C VAL A 570 25.13 -13.76 -17.38
N CYS A 571 25.93 -12.79 -17.81
CA CYS A 571 27.33 -12.71 -17.43
C CYS A 571 27.81 -11.28 -17.22
N ARG A 572 28.90 -11.14 -16.48
CA ARG A 572 29.65 -9.89 -16.35
C ARG A 572 30.96 -10.00 -17.11
N GLN A 573 31.28 -9.00 -17.91
CA GLN A 573 32.58 -8.92 -18.55
C GLN A 573 33.65 -8.48 -17.55
N THR A 574 34.70 -9.29 -17.41
CA THR A 574 35.87 -9.01 -16.56
C THR A 574 37.00 -8.40 -17.37
N ASP A 575 37.25 -8.91 -18.58
CA ASP A 575 38.27 -8.43 -19.50
C ASP A 575 37.73 -8.37 -20.94
N SER A 576 38.56 -7.94 -21.90
CA SER A 576 38.18 -7.82 -23.32
C SER A 576 37.57 -9.10 -23.93
N SER A 577 37.91 -10.28 -23.39
CA SER A 577 37.42 -11.59 -23.86
C SER A 577 37.07 -12.58 -22.73
N SER A 578 36.90 -12.12 -21.49
CA SER A 578 36.60 -12.99 -20.33
C SER A 578 35.30 -12.57 -19.65
N TYR A 579 34.54 -13.55 -19.19
CA TYR A 579 33.23 -13.37 -18.59
C TYR A 579 33.07 -14.20 -17.32
N ASP A 580 32.47 -13.61 -16.28
CA ASP A 580 31.91 -14.36 -15.17
C ASP A 580 30.46 -14.70 -15.51
N SER A 581 30.14 -15.99 -15.65
CA SER A 581 28.76 -16.51 -15.69
C SER A 581 28.04 -16.25 -14.37
N TYR A 582 26.81 -15.74 -14.43
CA TYR A 582 25.94 -15.48 -13.27
C TYR A 582 24.78 -16.50 -13.19
N GLY A 583 24.59 -17.32 -14.23
CA GLY A 583 23.60 -18.38 -14.21
C GLY A 583 23.35 -18.98 -15.59
N GLU A 584 23.18 -20.30 -15.59
CA GLU A 584 22.91 -21.15 -16.75
C GLU A 584 21.53 -21.80 -16.64
N ASN A 585 21.13 -22.20 -15.42
CA ASN A 585 19.88 -22.91 -15.17
C ASN A 585 18.73 -21.93 -14.94
N LEU A 586 17.63 -22.07 -15.70
CA LEU A 586 16.45 -21.22 -15.59
C LEU A 586 15.37 -21.85 -14.69
N GLU A 587 15.02 -21.15 -13.63
CA GLU A 587 13.80 -21.34 -12.85
C GLU A 587 12.80 -20.21 -13.16
N VAL A 588 11.51 -20.55 -13.20
CA VAL A 588 10.44 -19.58 -13.50
C VAL A 588 9.43 -19.53 -12.37
N GLU A 589 9.12 -18.32 -11.92
CA GLU A 589 8.05 -18.05 -10.95
C GLU A 589 6.97 -17.21 -11.64
N PHE A 590 5.74 -17.71 -11.65
CA PHE A 590 4.56 -16.96 -12.07
C PHE A 590 3.92 -16.29 -10.85
N ASP A 591 3.97 -14.97 -10.82
CA ASP A 591 3.34 -14.13 -9.80
C ASP A 591 2.01 -13.58 -10.33
N TYR A 592 0.94 -14.36 -10.14
CA TYR A 592 -0.41 -14.05 -10.60
C TYR A 592 -1.02 -12.80 -9.96
N ALA A 593 -0.52 -12.40 -8.79
CA ALA A 593 -1.03 -11.25 -8.06
C ALA A 593 -0.57 -9.93 -8.68
N ASN A 594 0.67 -9.89 -9.13
CA ASN A 594 1.26 -8.71 -9.78
C ASN A 594 1.29 -8.82 -11.30
N ASN A 595 0.78 -9.92 -11.87
CA ASN A 595 0.88 -10.24 -13.28
C ASN A 595 2.35 -10.21 -13.79
N LEU A 596 3.27 -10.74 -12.98
CA LEU A 596 4.70 -10.77 -13.26
C LEU A 596 5.16 -12.21 -13.55
N THR A 597 6.11 -12.35 -14.48
CA THR A 597 6.87 -13.59 -14.69
C THR A 597 8.31 -13.33 -14.35
N LYS A 598 8.84 -14.02 -13.33
CA LYS A 598 10.24 -13.89 -12.91
C LYS A 598 11.06 -15.03 -13.50
N LEU A 599 12.21 -14.67 -14.06
CA LEU A 599 13.21 -15.61 -14.59
C LEU A 599 14.41 -15.59 -13.64
N LEU A 600 14.64 -16.69 -12.93
CA LEU A 600 15.76 -16.85 -12.02
C LEU A 600 16.82 -17.73 -12.69
N TYR A 601 17.99 -17.15 -12.96
CA TYR A 601 19.14 -17.90 -13.48
C TYR A 601 20.08 -18.28 -12.34
N THR A 602 20.32 -19.58 -12.19
CA THR A 602 21.19 -20.15 -11.13
C THR A 602 22.36 -20.91 -11.76
N SER A 603 23.27 -21.43 -10.92
CA SER A 603 24.41 -22.26 -11.37
C SER A 603 25.43 -21.51 -12.23
N GLY A 604 25.73 -20.25 -11.88
CA GLY A 604 26.81 -19.49 -12.50
C GLY A 604 28.21 -19.89 -12.02
N SER A 605 29.21 -19.10 -12.40
CA SER A 605 30.60 -19.24 -11.95
C SER A 605 30.70 -19.14 -10.43
N LEU A 606 31.71 -19.81 -9.89
CA LEU A 606 32.09 -19.61 -8.49
C LEU A 606 32.43 -18.14 -8.24
N CYS A 607 31.78 -17.54 -7.24
CA CYS A 607 32.11 -16.19 -6.81
C CYS A 607 33.54 -16.20 -6.23
N HIS A 608 34.49 -15.59 -6.94
CA HIS A 608 35.85 -15.47 -6.43
C HIS A 608 35.87 -14.57 -5.20
N LYS A 609 36.20 -15.16 -4.05
CA LYS A 609 36.54 -14.45 -2.82
C LYS A 609 37.68 -13.47 -3.08
N SER A 610 37.56 -12.25 -2.60
CA SER A 610 38.73 -11.50 -2.14
C SER A 610 39.41 -12.32 -1.04
N ALA A 611 40.48 -13.02 -1.42
CA ALA A 611 41.45 -13.77 -0.61
C ALA A 611 41.02 -14.19 0.81
N GLY A 612 40.53 -15.42 0.97
CA GLY A 612 40.27 -16.04 2.28
C GLY A 612 39.46 -17.34 2.22
N ASN A 613 40.09 -18.41 1.72
CA ASN A 613 39.73 -19.84 1.85
C ASN A 613 38.25 -20.28 1.71
N GLY A 614 37.91 -20.77 0.51
CA GLY A 614 37.20 -22.05 0.27
C GLY A 614 35.74 -22.24 0.74
N VAL A 615 34.82 -22.13 -0.22
CA VAL A 615 33.83 -23.15 -0.68
C VAL A 615 32.49 -22.51 -1.07
N ASP A 616 32.16 -22.69 -2.36
CA ASP A 616 30.92 -22.67 -3.14
C ASP A 616 29.68 -21.92 -2.61
N SER A 617 29.42 -20.74 -3.20
CA SER A 617 28.14 -20.03 -3.14
C SER A 617 27.31 -20.33 -4.40
N LYS A 618 26.09 -20.85 -4.24
CA LYS A 618 25.07 -20.91 -5.30
C LYS A 618 24.21 -19.66 -5.24
N PHE A 619 24.21 -18.86 -6.31
CA PHE A 619 23.14 -17.89 -6.58
C PHE A 619 21.84 -18.61 -6.93
#